data_AF-A0A958KZC2-F1
#
_entry.id   AF-A0A958KZC2-F1
#
_cell.length_a   1.000
_cell.length_b   1.000
_cell.length_c   1.000
_cell.angle_alpha   90.00
_cell.angle_beta   90.00
_cell.angle_gamma   90.00
#
_symmetry.space_group_name_H-M   'P 1'
#
loop_
_entity.id
_entity.type
_entity.pdbx_description
1 polymer ?
#
loop_
_entity_poly.entity_id
_entity_poly.type
_entity_poly.pdbx_seq_one_letter_code
_entity_poly.pdbx_strand_id
1 'polypeptide(L)'
;MRLLQLLVFLSILLISFCGCEPRGETETLQTVFSLAKNRFVEARAKASIPAGSTSEVEARLKQVEDGLALIVAPGEKFQPKEFEALLDQLSWLVDRSGYTTRPAFGEIMSQYRELSFSAHPSASTARIKLLAARTYTLLSQELETTAFRVPRVS
;
A
#
# COMPACT_ATOMS: atom_id res chain seq x y z
N MET A 1 -5.06 43.31 -43.29
CA MET A 1 -6.11 42.39 -42.78
C MET A 1 -5.62 40.96 -42.52
N ARG A 2 -4.71 40.38 -43.32
CA ARG A 2 -4.26 38.98 -43.13
C ARG A 2 -3.40 38.72 -41.88
N LEU A 3 -2.62 39.70 -41.41
CA LEU A 3 -1.75 39.56 -40.23
C LEU A 3 -2.54 39.51 -38.91
N LEU A 4 -3.61 40.31 -38.81
CA LEU A 4 -4.48 40.35 -37.62
C LEU A 4 -5.28 39.04 -37.49
N GLN A 5 -5.74 38.48 -38.61
CA GLN A 5 -6.42 37.17 -38.63
C GLN A 5 -5.49 36.04 -38.21
N LEU A 6 -4.21 36.08 -38.60
CA LEU A 6 -3.21 35.08 -38.21
C LEU A 6 -2.90 35.14 -36.71
N LEU A 7 -2.78 36.34 -36.13
CA LEU A 7 -2.55 36.53 -34.70
C LEU A 7 -3.74 36.04 -33.86
N VAL A 8 -4.97 36.33 -34.30
CA VAL A 8 -6.18 35.85 -33.63
C VAL A 8 -6.25 34.32 -33.67
N PHE A 9 -5.96 33.71 -34.82
CA PHE A 9 -5.93 32.25 -34.94
C PHE A 9 -4.85 31.61 -34.06
N LEU A 10 -3.66 32.20 -33.99
CA LEU A 10 -2.56 31.71 -33.17
C LEU A 10 -2.89 31.81 -31.66
N SER A 11 -3.56 32.89 -31.25
CA SER A 11 -4.00 33.07 -29.85
C SER A 11 -5.09 32.08 -29.44
N ILE A 12 -6.02 31.71 -30.34
CA ILE A 12 -7.05 30.70 -30.06
C ILE A 12 -6.42 29.30 -29.96
N LEU A 13 -5.44 28.99 -30.82
CA LEU A 13 -4.73 27.70 -30.80
C LEU A 13 -3.93 27.49 -29.50
N LEU A 14 -3.32 28.55 -28.96
CA LEU A 14 -2.55 28.50 -27.71
C LEU A 14 -3.40 28.26 -26.46
N ILE A 15 -4.68 28.67 -26.47
CA ILE A 15 -5.58 28.46 -25.33
C ILE A 15 -6.05 26.99 -25.26
N SER A 16 -6.15 26.29 -26.40
CA SER A 16 -6.57 24.88 -26.45
C SER A 16 -5.54 23.87 -25.93
N PHE A 17 -4.25 24.23 -25.86
CA PHE A 17 -3.20 23.36 -25.29
C PHE A 17 -2.89 23.64 -23.82
N CYS A 18 -3.53 24.64 -23.21
CA CYS A 18 -3.44 24.91 -21.77
C CYS A 18 -4.59 24.30 -20.95
N GLY A 19 -5.40 23.43 -21.58
CA GLY A 19 -6.27 22.52 -20.87
C GLY A 19 -5.43 21.44 -20.20
N CYS A 20 -4.82 21.74 -19.05
CA CYS A 20 -4.56 20.69 -18.09
C CYS A 20 -5.92 20.05 -17.80
N GLU A 21 -6.19 18.88 -18.39
CA GLU A 21 -7.31 18.05 -17.98
C GLU A 21 -7.35 18.04 -16.45
N PRO A 22 -8.53 18.09 -15.82
CA PRO A 22 -8.62 17.86 -14.39
C PRO A 22 -8.05 16.47 -14.14
N ARG A 23 -6.80 16.42 -13.69
CA ARG A 23 -6.12 15.23 -13.17
C ARG A 23 -6.80 14.87 -11.86
N GLY A 24 -8.01 14.36 -11.96
CA GLY A 24 -9.01 14.58 -10.92
C GLY A 24 -10.19 13.63 -10.95
N GLU A 25 -10.04 12.44 -11.53
CA GLU A 25 -10.79 11.31 -10.98
C GLU A 25 -10.06 10.88 -9.71
N THR A 26 -10.38 11.55 -8.59
CA THR A 26 -9.96 11.07 -7.27
C THR A 26 -10.62 9.72 -7.06
N GLU A 27 -9.85 8.66 -7.27
CA GLU A 27 -10.25 7.31 -6.93
C GLU A 27 -10.79 7.27 -5.51
N THR A 28 -11.92 6.57 -5.33
CA THR A 28 -12.48 6.45 -3.99
C THR A 28 -11.48 5.71 -3.10
N LEU A 29 -11.50 6.01 -1.80
CA LEU A 29 -10.66 5.30 -0.85
C LEU A 29 -10.86 3.77 -0.91
N GLN A 30 -12.08 3.33 -1.16
CA GLN A 30 -12.38 1.91 -1.35
C GLN A 30 -11.68 1.37 -2.60
N THR A 31 -11.69 2.13 -3.71
CA THR A 31 -10.98 1.73 -4.93
C THR A 31 -9.47 1.63 -4.69
N VAL A 32 -8.87 2.63 -4.04
CA VAL A 32 -7.43 2.62 -3.70
C VAL A 32 -7.05 1.39 -2.88
N PHE A 33 -7.85 1.06 -1.86
CA PHE A 33 -7.64 -0.13 -1.04
C PHE A 33 -7.79 -1.43 -1.85
N SER A 34 -8.87 -1.55 -2.62
CA SER A 34 -9.13 -2.74 -3.44
C SER A 34 -8.04 -2.97 -4.49
N LEU A 35 -7.57 -1.91 -5.15
CA LEU A 35 -6.49 -1.98 -6.13
C LEU A 35 -5.17 -2.46 -5.48
N ALA A 36 -4.81 -1.89 -4.33
CA ALA A 36 -3.61 -2.30 -3.60
C ALA A 36 -3.70 -3.76 -3.15
N LYS A 37 -4.85 -4.19 -2.61
CA LYS A 37 -5.09 -5.58 -2.20
C LYS A 37 -5.00 -6.54 -3.40
N ASN A 38 -5.63 -6.21 -4.52
CA ASN A 38 -5.63 -7.06 -5.71
C ASN A 38 -4.21 -7.22 -6.26
N ARG A 39 -3.44 -6.12 -6.34
CA ARG A 39 -2.02 -6.19 -6.73
C ARG A 39 -1.22 -7.10 -5.80
N PHE A 40 -1.44 -7.01 -4.49
CA PHE A 40 -0.81 -7.92 -3.53
C PHE A 40 -1.16 -9.39 -3.78
N VAL A 41 -2.45 -9.71 -3.97
CA VAL A 41 -2.90 -11.09 -4.24
C VAL A 41 -2.25 -11.63 -5.52
N GLU A 42 -2.21 -10.82 -6.58
CA GLU A 42 -1.56 -11.19 -7.83
C GLU A 42 -0.05 -11.37 -7.67
N ALA A 43 0.63 -10.44 -7.01
CA ALA A 43 2.07 -10.50 -6.77
C ALA A 43 2.42 -11.75 -5.96
N ARG A 44 1.62 -12.08 -4.94
CA ARG A 44 1.77 -13.29 -4.11
C ARG A 44 1.58 -14.56 -4.93
N ALA A 45 0.55 -14.61 -5.79
CA ALA A 45 0.33 -15.76 -6.67
C ALA A 45 1.45 -15.96 -7.71
N LYS A 46 2.06 -14.87 -8.18
CA LYS A 46 3.16 -14.90 -9.17
C LYS A 46 4.54 -15.11 -8.54
N ALA A 47 4.71 -14.75 -7.27
CA ALA A 47 5.99 -14.83 -6.58
C ALA A 47 6.45 -16.30 -6.45
N SER A 48 7.58 -16.61 -7.07
CA SER A 48 8.28 -17.88 -6.84
C SER A 48 9.06 -17.78 -5.54
N ILE A 49 8.39 -18.00 -4.41
CA ILE A 49 9.05 -18.05 -3.10
C ILE A 49 9.99 -19.28 -3.08
N PRO A 50 11.26 -19.15 -2.68
CA PRO A 50 12.23 -20.26 -2.72
C PRO A 50 11.83 -21.47 -1.86
N ALA A 51 12.02 -22.67 -2.40
CA ALA A 51 11.78 -23.93 -1.69
C ALA A 51 12.70 -24.06 -0.46
N GLY A 52 12.13 -23.92 0.73
CA GLY A 52 12.84 -23.97 2.02
C GLY A 52 12.37 -22.91 3.03
N SER A 53 11.87 -21.76 2.56
CA SER A 53 11.22 -20.71 3.36
C SER A 53 9.75 -20.49 2.98
N THR A 54 9.25 -21.27 2.02
CA THR A 54 7.97 -21.11 1.34
C THR A 54 6.77 -21.15 2.26
N SER A 55 6.73 -22.06 3.26
CA SER A 55 5.53 -22.21 4.09
C SER A 55 5.37 -21.09 5.12
N GLU A 56 6.46 -20.65 5.75
CA GLU A 56 6.36 -19.65 6.82
C GLU A 56 6.15 -18.25 6.25
N VAL A 57 6.88 -17.84 5.19
CA VAL A 57 6.63 -16.55 4.53
C VAL A 57 5.18 -16.47 4.05
N GLU A 58 4.69 -17.52 3.39
CA GLU A 58 3.32 -17.58 2.89
C GLU A 58 2.28 -17.55 4.02
N ALA A 59 2.53 -18.25 5.13
CA ALA A 59 1.67 -18.21 6.30
C ALA A 59 1.63 -16.81 6.93
N ARG A 60 2.78 -16.14 7.05
CA ARG A 60 2.89 -14.78 7.62
C ARG A 60 2.21 -13.76 6.72
N LEU A 61 2.39 -13.86 5.40
CA LEU A 61 1.69 -13.02 4.42
C LEU A 61 0.18 -13.21 4.49
N LYS A 62 -0.29 -14.45 4.68
CA LYS A 62 -1.71 -14.73 4.92
C LYS A 62 -2.21 -14.09 6.22
N GLN A 63 -1.47 -14.22 7.31
CA GLN A 63 -1.85 -13.64 8.60
C GLN A 63 -1.87 -12.10 8.55
N VAL A 64 -0.95 -11.48 7.80
CA VAL A 64 -1.01 -10.03 7.51
C VAL A 64 -2.26 -9.70 6.71
N GLU A 65 -2.58 -10.45 5.66
CA GLU A 65 -3.80 -10.21 4.87
C GLU A 65 -5.07 -10.30 5.72
N ASP A 66 -5.18 -11.35 6.54
CA ASP A 66 -6.32 -11.59 7.42
C ASP A 66 -6.41 -10.48 8.50
N GLY A 67 -5.28 -10.06 9.08
CA GLY A 67 -5.21 -8.95 10.03
C GLY A 67 -5.58 -7.59 9.43
N LEU A 68 -5.13 -7.31 8.21
CA LEU A 68 -5.52 -6.10 7.48
C LEU A 68 -7.01 -6.08 7.14
N ALA A 69 -7.59 -7.23 6.78
CA ALA A 69 -9.03 -7.34 6.53
C ALA A 69 -9.85 -7.07 7.79
N LEU A 70 -9.39 -7.55 8.94
CA LEU A 70 -10.02 -7.33 10.24
C LEU A 70 -10.05 -5.84 10.62
N ILE A 71 -8.91 -5.16 10.62
CA ILE A 71 -8.84 -3.76 11.07
C ILE A 71 -9.52 -2.77 10.11
N VAL A 72 -9.78 -3.16 8.86
CA VAL A 72 -10.48 -2.34 7.85
C VAL A 72 -11.99 -2.65 7.81
N ALA A 73 -12.45 -3.69 8.50
CA ALA A 73 -13.85 -4.11 8.47
C ALA A 73 -14.79 -2.99 8.98
N PRO A 74 -15.91 -2.73 8.27
CA PRO A 74 -16.85 -1.69 8.65
C PRO A 74 -17.60 -2.07 9.94
N GLY A 75 -17.61 -1.15 10.91
CA GLY A 75 -18.45 -1.25 12.11
C GLY A 75 -17.81 -1.93 13.32
N GLU A 76 -16.60 -2.48 13.20
CA GLU A 76 -15.89 -3.04 14.34
C GLU A 76 -15.06 -1.97 15.07
N LYS A 77 -15.15 -1.97 16.40
CA LYS A 77 -14.19 -1.28 17.26
C LYS A 77 -12.95 -2.15 17.30
N PHE A 78 -11.93 -1.77 16.55
CA PHE A 78 -10.64 -2.44 16.53
C PHE A 78 -10.03 -2.47 17.94
N GLN A 79 -9.45 -3.62 18.29
CA GLN A 79 -8.77 -3.81 19.57
C GLN A 79 -7.25 -3.61 19.39
N PRO A 80 -6.55 -2.99 20.34
CA PRO A 80 -5.09 -2.85 20.29
C PRO A 80 -4.34 -4.16 19.98
N LYS A 81 -4.86 -5.28 20.49
CA LYS A 81 -4.33 -6.64 20.26
C LYS A 81 -4.29 -7.05 18.77
N GLU A 82 -5.22 -6.55 17.95
CA GLU A 82 -5.26 -6.85 16.51
C GLU A 82 -4.10 -6.17 15.78
N PHE A 83 -3.79 -4.93 16.18
CA PHE A 83 -2.60 -4.23 15.68
C PHE A 83 -1.31 -4.88 16.16
N GLU A 84 -1.25 -5.34 17.41
CA GLU A 84 -0.08 -6.07 17.92
C GLU A 84 0.18 -7.36 17.13
N ALA A 85 -0.87 -8.15 16.87
CA ALA A 85 -0.75 -9.37 16.07
C ALA A 85 -0.26 -9.07 14.64
N LEU A 86 -0.82 -8.02 14.00
CA LEU A 86 -0.37 -7.55 12.69
C LEU A 86 1.10 -7.09 12.71
N LEU A 87 1.48 -6.33 13.74
CA LEU A 87 2.85 -5.82 13.91
C LEU A 87 3.87 -6.93 14.09
N ASP A 88 3.53 -7.99 14.82
CA ASP A 88 4.37 -9.19 14.97
C ASP A 88 4.65 -9.83 13.60
N GLN A 89 3.60 -10.01 12.78
CA GLN A 89 3.74 -10.60 11.45
C GLN A 89 4.58 -9.72 10.52
N LEU A 90 4.32 -8.41 10.53
CA LEU A 90 5.08 -7.46 9.74
C LEU A 90 6.55 -7.42 10.18
N SER A 91 6.84 -7.40 11.48
CA SER A 91 8.21 -7.41 11.99
C SER A 91 9.00 -8.60 11.47
N TRP A 92 8.39 -9.80 11.54
CA TRP A 92 9.05 -11.02 11.07
C TRP A 92 9.35 -10.98 9.56
N LEU A 93 8.43 -10.43 8.76
CA LEU A 93 8.60 -10.26 7.31
C LEU A 93 9.66 -9.21 6.99
N VAL A 94 9.73 -8.12 7.75
CA VAL A 94 10.69 -7.03 7.56
C VAL A 94 12.13 -7.49 7.74
N ASP A 95 12.40 -8.35 8.72
CA ASP A 95 13.74 -8.92 8.92
C ASP A 95 14.24 -9.71 7.71
N ARG A 96 13.31 -10.20 6.89
CA ARG A 96 13.55 -10.98 5.66
C ARG A 96 13.32 -10.17 4.39
N SER A 97 12.94 -8.91 4.52
CA SER A 97 12.77 -8.00 3.39
C SER A 97 14.10 -7.44 2.89
N GLY A 98 14.11 -6.98 1.64
CA GLY A 98 15.23 -6.28 1.01
C GLY A 98 15.62 -5.02 1.77
N TYR A 99 16.92 -4.71 1.81
CA TYR A 99 17.43 -3.58 2.59
C TYR A 99 16.81 -2.23 2.21
N THR A 100 16.33 -2.08 0.97
CA THR A 100 15.72 -0.85 0.44
C THR A 100 14.28 -0.63 0.91
N THR A 101 13.55 -1.68 1.25
CA THR A 101 12.12 -1.59 1.65
C THR A 101 11.95 -1.51 3.17
N ARG A 102 12.95 -1.95 3.95
CA ARG A 102 12.94 -1.90 5.43
C ARG A 102 12.59 -0.54 6.04
N PRO A 103 13.12 0.61 5.57
CA PRO A 103 12.75 1.90 6.14
C PRO A 103 11.26 2.21 5.97
N ALA A 104 10.70 1.89 4.80
CA ALA A 104 9.29 2.12 4.52
C ALA A 104 8.38 1.23 5.39
N PHE A 105 8.77 -0.02 5.63
CA PHE A 105 8.07 -0.86 6.59
C PHE A 105 8.19 -0.35 8.03
N GLY A 106 9.36 0.14 8.45
CA GLY A 106 9.54 0.72 9.78
C GLY A 106 8.60 1.90 10.04
N GLU A 107 8.38 2.74 9.03
CA GLU A 107 7.41 3.84 9.09
C GLU A 107 5.98 3.30 9.25
N ILE A 108 5.55 2.32 8.44
CA ILE A 108 4.22 1.71 8.53
C ILE A 108 4.00 1.08 9.91
N MET A 109 4.98 0.34 10.42
CA MET A 109 4.91 -0.28 11.74
C MET A 109 4.80 0.77 12.85
N SER A 110 5.49 1.90 12.74
CA SER A 110 5.33 3.01 13.68
C SER A 110 3.90 3.57 13.68
N GLN A 111 3.29 3.72 12.50
CA GLN A 111 1.92 4.21 12.38
C GLN A 111 0.89 3.22 12.94
N TYR A 112 1.05 1.92 12.72
CA TYR A 112 0.19 0.92 13.35
C TYR A 112 0.34 0.87 14.88
N ARG A 113 1.57 1.05 15.38
CA ARG A 113 1.83 1.15 16.83
C ARG A 113 1.21 2.41 17.43
N GLU A 114 1.26 3.54 16.72
CA GLU A 114 0.55 4.75 17.14
C GLU A 114 -0.96 4.50 17.22
N LEU A 115 -1.54 3.80 16.23
CA LEU A 115 -2.96 3.43 16.22
C LEU A 115 -3.33 2.46 17.34
N SER A 116 -2.45 1.53 17.72
CA SER A 116 -2.70 0.58 18.81
C SER A 116 -2.76 1.27 20.17
N PHE A 117 -1.91 2.29 20.41
CA PHE A 117 -1.94 3.08 21.64
C PHE A 117 -3.01 4.16 21.62
N SER A 118 -3.27 4.75 20.46
CA SER A 118 -4.26 5.80 20.25
C SER A 118 -5.65 5.21 20.01
N ALA A 119 -6.04 4.18 20.78
CA ALA A 119 -7.36 3.52 20.75
C ALA A 119 -8.51 4.46 21.17
N HIS A 120 -8.43 5.73 20.79
CA HIS A 120 -9.56 6.60 20.65
C HIS A 120 -10.46 6.09 19.52
N PRO A 121 -11.79 6.07 19.72
CA PRO A 121 -12.77 5.77 18.68
C PRO A 121 -12.79 6.79 17.52
N SER A 122 -11.83 7.73 17.48
CA SER A 122 -11.65 8.77 16.46
C SER A 122 -10.55 8.48 15.45
N ALA A 123 -9.82 7.36 15.55
CA ALA A 123 -8.95 6.94 14.45
C ALA A 123 -9.83 6.72 13.23
N SER A 124 -9.77 7.68 12.28
CA SER A 124 -10.64 7.66 11.12
C SER A 124 -10.44 6.34 10.37
N THR A 125 -11.53 5.60 10.13
CA THR A 125 -11.54 4.42 9.27
C THR A 125 -10.84 4.69 7.94
N ALA A 126 -10.84 5.94 7.48
CA ALA A 126 -10.09 6.36 6.31
C ALA A 126 -8.57 6.24 6.47
N ARG A 127 -8.01 6.67 7.60
CA ARG A 127 -6.57 6.58 7.92
C ARG A 127 -6.12 5.11 7.96
N ILE A 128 -6.90 4.25 8.62
CA ILE A 128 -6.58 2.81 8.73
C ILE A 128 -6.60 2.15 7.36
N LYS A 129 -7.61 2.45 6.54
CA LYS A 129 -7.75 1.90 5.19
C LYS A 129 -6.63 2.38 4.24
N LEU A 130 -6.22 3.65 4.33
CA LEU A 130 -5.06 4.16 3.59
C LEU A 130 -3.76 3.49 4.03
N LEU A 131 -3.56 3.31 5.34
CA LEU A 131 -2.39 2.63 5.87
C LEU A 131 -2.34 1.17 5.40
N ALA A 132 -3.47 0.46 5.45
CA ALA A 132 -3.59 -0.89 4.91
C ALA A 132 -3.28 -0.97 3.41
N ALA A 133 -3.77 -0.01 2.61
CA ALA A 133 -3.44 0.07 1.19
C ALA A 133 -1.93 0.28 0.95
N ARG A 134 -1.28 1.13 1.76
CA ARG A 134 0.16 1.35 1.71
C ARG A 134 0.92 0.07 2.08
N THR A 135 0.46 -0.67 3.08
CA THR A 135 1.02 -1.96 3.48
C THR A 135 0.96 -2.97 2.35
N TYR A 136 -0.20 -3.17 1.70
CA TYR A 136 -0.31 -4.06 0.53
C TYR A 136 0.61 -3.63 -0.62
N THR A 137 0.76 -2.32 -0.85
CA THR A 137 1.66 -1.79 -1.88
C THR A 137 3.12 -2.13 -1.58
N LEU A 138 3.60 -1.99 -0.34
CA LEU A 138 4.96 -2.39 0.01
C LEU A 138 5.17 -3.91 -0.07
N LEU A 139 4.21 -4.70 0.40
CA LEU A 139 4.29 -6.16 0.35
C LEU A 139 4.34 -6.67 -1.11
N SER A 140 3.52 -6.09 -2.00
CA SER A 140 3.54 -6.43 -3.43
C SER A 140 4.87 -6.06 -4.08
N GLN A 141 5.41 -4.86 -3.81
CA GLN A 141 6.73 -4.46 -4.30
C GLN A 141 7.83 -5.42 -3.84
N GLU A 142 7.79 -5.85 -2.57
CA GLU A 142 8.75 -6.82 -2.03
C GLU A 142 8.61 -8.19 -2.71
N LEU A 143 7.38 -8.67 -2.92
CA LEU A 143 7.09 -9.92 -3.64
C LEU A 143 7.57 -9.89 -5.09
N GLU A 144 7.39 -8.77 -5.78
CA GLU A 144 7.78 -8.57 -7.18
C GLU A 144 9.30 -8.49 -7.37
N THR A 145 10.05 -8.05 -6.34
CA THR A 145 11.49 -7.75 -6.48
C THR A 145 12.39 -8.80 -5.85
N THR A 146 12.18 -9.12 -4.57
CA THR A 146 13.10 -9.92 -3.75
C THR A 146 12.44 -11.17 -3.20
N ALA A 147 11.10 -11.19 -3.08
CA ALA A 147 10.30 -12.28 -2.52
C ALA A 147 10.75 -12.72 -1.12
N PHE A 148 11.06 -11.77 -0.24
CA PHE A 148 11.45 -12.01 1.17
C PHE A 148 12.60 -13.01 1.35
N ARG A 149 13.64 -12.92 0.50
CA ARG A 149 14.81 -13.80 0.57
C ARG A 149 15.50 -13.69 1.94
N VAL A 150 15.48 -14.79 2.68
CA VAL A 150 16.24 -15.00 3.92
C VAL A 150 17.75 -14.86 3.62
N PRO A 151 18.53 -14.17 4.46
CA PRO A 151 19.99 -14.19 4.32
C PRO A 151 20.48 -15.64 4.38
N ARG A 152 21.29 -16.05 3.40
CA ARG A 152 22.03 -17.32 3.50
C ARG A 152 22.97 -17.17 4.69
N VAL A 153 22.71 -17.91 5.77
CA VAL A 153 23.70 -18.08 6.83
C VAL A 153 24.89 -18.76 6.16
N SER A 154 25.96 -17.99 5.94
CA SER A 154 27.27 -18.47 5.51
C SER A 154 27.99 -19.12 6.69
#